data_AF-A0A9W9ZP66-F1
#
_entry.id   AF-A0A9W9ZP66-F1
#
_cell.length_a   1.000
_cell.length_b   1.000
_cell.length_c   1.000
_cell.angle_alpha   90.00
_cell.angle_beta   90.00
_cell.angle_gamma   90.00
#
_symmetry.space_group_name_H-M   'P 1'
#
loop_
_entity.id
_entity.type
_entity.pdbx_description
1 polymer ?
#
loop_
_entity_poly.entity_id
_entity_poly.type
_entity_poly.pdbx_seq_one_letter_code
_entity_poly.pdbx_strand_id
1 'polypeptide(L)'
;MLGLLENENKCVIEHFIPQNDGSKKLVEEEKDADNRKKDSLCSFLTPEGKKIMVFKDNICDRNVEVIVNAANSKLHHEGGVSKAIAEAAGDVMKDECDRYIIDRGPILEGQVVVTSAGKLPFKKVIHAVGPYWGKKAAQEKLMGKNSKRGKAS
;
A
#
# COMPACT_ATOMS: atom_id res chain seq x y z
N MET A 1 -11.99 14.20 -18.51
CA MET A 1 -10.54 13.92 -18.36
C MET A 1 -10.27 12.87 -17.28
N LEU A 2 -10.97 12.90 -16.13
CA LEU A 2 -10.93 11.83 -15.11
C LEU A 2 -11.45 10.46 -15.60
N GLY A 3 -12.59 10.41 -16.29
CA GLY A 3 -13.19 9.14 -16.75
C GLY A 3 -12.43 8.37 -17.85
N LEU A 4 -11.39 8.96 -18.45
CA LEU A 4 -10.52 8.25 -19.41
C LEU A 4 -9.40 7.48 -18.69
N LEU A 5 -8.89 8.02 -17.57
CA LEU A 5 -7.82 7.41 -16.77
C LEU A 5 -8.29 6.18 -15.98
N GLU A 6 -9.57 6.18 -15.56
CA GLU A 6 -10.19 5.07 -14.81
C GLU A 6 -10.36 3.82 -15.67
N ASN A 7 -10.74 3.99 -16.94
CA ASN A 7 -10.99 2.88 -17.88
C ASN A 7 -9.72 2.19 -18.38
N GLU A 8 -8.60 2.92 -18.54
CA GLU A 8 -7.34 2.34 -19.02
C GLU A 8 -6.64 1.48 -17.96
N ASN A 9 -6.77 1.82 -16.67
CA ASN A 9 -5.94 1.22 -15.63
C ASN A 9 -6.66 0.16 -14.79
N LYS A 10 -7.99 0.00 -14.92
CA LYS A 10 -8.82 -0.92 -14.12
C LYS A 10 -8.57 -0.81 -12.60
N CYS A 11 -8.13 0.36 -12.13
CA CYS A 11 -7.87 0.63 -10.70
C CYS A 11 -9.12 1.16 -9.99
N VAL A 12 -10.30 0.61 -10.33
CA VAL A 12 -11.57 1.01 -9.72
C VAL A 12 -11.99 -0.10 -8.77
N ILE A 13 -12.01 0.20 -7.47
CA ILE A 13 -12.78 -0.58 -6.51
C ILE A 13 -14.21 -0.05 -6.64
N GLU A 14 -15.03 -0.72 -7.44
CA GLU A 14 -16.43 -0.34 -7.60
C GLU A 14 -17.17 -0.50 -6.27
N HIS A 15 -17.84 0.56 -5.86
CA HIS A 15 -18.71 0.53 -4.69
C HIS A 15 -19.98 -0.24 -5.06
N PHE A 16 -20.01 -1.54 -4.75
CA PHE A 16 -21.21 -2.34 -4.91
C PHE A 16 -22.15 -2.09 -3.74
N ILE A 17 -23.22 -1.31 -3.95
CA ILE A 17 -24.38 -1.28 -3.06
C ILE A 17 -25.32 -2.40 -3.54
N PRO A 18 -25.49 -3.50 -2.79
CA PRO A 18 -26.42 -4.54 -3.19
C PRO A 18 -27.83 -3.96 -3.27
N GLN A 19 -28.44 -3.96 -4.45
CA GLN A 19 -29.90 -3.88 -4.51
C GLN A 19 -30.45 -5.18 -3.93
N ASN A 20 -31.28 -5.03 -2.92
CA ASN A 20 -31.82 -6.13 -2.14
C ASN A 20 -32.85 -6.91 -2.97
N ASP A 21 -32.43 -7.93 -3.71
CA ASP A 21 -33.30 -8.93 -4.34
C ASP A 21 -33.36 -10.21 -3.49
N GLY A 22 -33.75 -10.06 -2.22
CA GLY A 22 -34.51 -11.10 -1.50
C GLY A 22 -33.90 -12.50 -1.36
N SER A 23 -32.58 -12.70 -1.50
CA SER A 23 -31.95 -14.01 -1.29
C SER A 23 -30.46 -13.90 -0.97
N LYS A 24 -30.09 -13.49 0.25
CA LYS A 24 -28.75 -13.74 0.78
C LYS A 24 -28.79 -14.24 2.22
N LYS A 25 -28.18 -15.42 2.40
CA LYS A 25 -27.87 -16.06 3.68
C LYS A 25 -27.23 -15.04 4.63
N LEU A 26 -27.86 -14.91 5.78
CA LEU A 26 -27.31 -14.33 7.00
C LEU A 26 -26.03 -15.12 7.33
N VAL A 27 -24.87 -14.48 7.21
CA VAL A 27 -23.66 -14.95 7.88
C VAL A 27 -23.70 -14.28 9.25
N GLU A 28 -23.74 -15.11 10.28
CA GLU A 28 -23.94 -14.72 11.67
C GLU A 28 -22.89 -13.70 12.12
N GLU A 29 -23.37 -12.65 12.77
CA GLU A 29 -22.56 -11.64 13.43
C GLU A 29 -21.95 -12.25 14.69
N GLU A 30 -20.65 -12.55 14.68
CA GLU A 30 -19.90 -12.71 15.93
C GLU A 30 -19.84 -11.34 16.63
N LYS A 31 -20.52 -11.26 17.77
CA LYS A 31 -20.59 -10.09 18.64
C LYS A 31 -19.40 -10.07 19.59
N ASP A 32 -18.32 -9.44 19.16
CA ASP A 32 -17.27 -9.00 20.07
C ASP A 32 -17.60 -7.60 20.61
N ALA A 33 -17.69 -7.54 21.94
CA ALA A 33 -18.05 -6.37 22.72
C ALA A 33 -16.83 -5.46 22.94
N ASP A 34 -16.54 -4.58 21.98
CA ASP A 34 -15.89 -3.30 22.26
C ASP A 34 -16.17 -2.28 21.14
N ASN A 35 -16.27 -1.03 21.56
CA ASN A 35 -17.13 0.02 21.04
C ASN A 35 -16.45 0.88 19.96
N ARG A 36 -17.22 1.18 18.89
CA ARG A 36 -16.91 1.97 17.67
C ARG A 36 -16.19 1.22 16.53
N LYS A 37 -16.88 0.27 15.88
CA LYS A 37 -16.56 -0.06 14.48
C LYS A 37 -16.74 1.21 13.65
N LYS A 38 -15.65 1.80 13.16
CA LYS A 38 -15.72 2.69 12.00
C LYS A 38 -16.13 1.81 10.83
N ASP A 39 -17.42 1.85 10.49
CA ASP A 39 -18.00 0.97 9.48
C ASP A 39 -17.21 1.07 8.17
N SER A 40 -16.96 -0.08 7.54
CA SER A 40 -16.41 -0.11 6.19
C SER A 40 -17.40 0.52 5.22
N LEU A 41 -16.91 1.35 4.31
CA LEU A 41 -17.69 1.93 3.22
C LEU A 41 -18.21 0.82 2.29
N CYS A 42 -17.39 -0.18 2.02
CA CYS A 42 -17.82 -1.38 1.30
C CYS A 42 -16.90 -2.57 1.66
N SER A 43 -17.38 -3.78 1.35
CA SER A 43 -16.58 -4.99 1.48
C SER A 43 -16.86 -5.98 0.35
N PHE A 44 -15.84 -6.75 -0.02
CA PHE A 44 -15.89 -7.78 -1.05
C PHE A 44 -15.24 -9.06 -0.51
N LEU A 45 -15.81 -10.22 -0.82
CA LEU A 45 -15.24 -11.52 -0.50
C LEU A 45 -14.69 -12.16 -1.78
N THR A 46 -13.40 -12.45 -1.82
CA THR A 46 -12.79 -13.14 -2.96
C THR A 46 -13.24 -14.61 -3.01
N PRO A 47 -13.17 -15.28 -4.17
CA PRO A 47 -13.49 -16.72 -4.29
C PRO A 47 -12.67 -17.60 -3.34
N GLU A 48 -11.46 -17.17 -2.98
CA GLU A 48 -10.57 -17.84 -2.03
C GLU A 48 -10.89 -17.54 -0.56
N GLY A 49 -11.98 -16.81 -0.29
CA GLY A 49 -12.44 -16.49 1.06
C GLY A 49 -11.69 -15.34 1.74
N LYS A 50 -11.01 -14.46 0.99
CA LYS A 50 -10.36 -13.27 1.56
C LYS A 50 -11.31 -12.08 1.53
N LYS A 51 -11.40 -11.34 2.64
CA LYS A 51 -12.25 -10.16 2.73
C LYS A 51 -11.43 -8.89 2.41
N ILE A 52 -11.87 -8.15 1.41
CA ILE A 52 -11.35 -6.81 1.06
C ILE A 52 -12.35 -5.80 1.60
N MET A 53 -11.87 -4.75 2.26
CA MET A 53 -12.72 -3.73 2.90
C MET A 53 -12.16 -2.35 2.62
N VAL A 54 -13.04 -1.41 2.32
CA VAL A 54 -12.69 0.00 2.10
C VAL A 54 -13.14 0.81 3.30
N PHE A 55 -12.27 1.70 3.78
CA PHE A 55 -12.54 2.55 4.93
C PHE A 55 -12.08 3.97 4.67
N LYS A 56 -12.80 4.93 5.25
CA LYS A 56 -12.32 6.30 5.42
C LYS A 56 -11.78 6.43 6.84
N ASP A 57 -10.47 6.48 6.99
CA ASP A 57 -9.83 6.43 8.30
C ASP A 57 -8.43 7.05 8.33
N ASN A 58 -7.88 7.20 9.53
CA ASN A 58 -6.47 7.42 9.75
C ASN A 58 -5.74 6.07 9.79
N ILE A 59 -4.74 5.89 8.93
CA ILE A 59 -3.99 4.63 8.84
C ILE A 59 -3.19 4.33 10.13
N CYS A 60 -2.84 5.35 10.92
CA CYS A 60 -2.03 5.20 12.13
C CYS A 60 -2.82 4.65 13.34
N ASP A 61 -4.16 4.73 13.32
CA ASP A 61 -5.01 4.43 14.49
C ASP A 61 -5.80 3.13 14.34
N ARG A 62 -5.65 2.43 13.21
CA ARG A 62 -6.45 1.25 12.91
C ARG A 62 -6.09 0.10 13.84
N ASN A 63 -6.96 -0.91 13.97
CA ASN A 63 -6.61 -2.17 14.62
C ASN A 63 -6.29 -3.21 13.53
N VAL A 64 -5.03 -3.29 13.14
CA VAL A 64 -4.51 -4.27 12.15
C VAL A 64 -3.16 -4.79 12.61
N GLU A 65 -2.64 -5.84 11.98
CA GLU A 65 -1.30 -6.34 12.36
C GLU A 65 -0.17 -5.53 11.72
N VAL A 66 -0.39 -5.06 10.49
CA VAL A 66 0.62 -4.43 9.64
C VAL A 66 -0.04 -3.40 8.74
N ILE A 67 0.67 -2.30 8.45
CA ILE A 67 0.29 -1.33 7.43
C ILE A 67 1.30 -1.29 6.28
N VAL A 68 0.85 -0.84 5.12
CA VAL A 68 1.73 -0.59 3.96
C VAL A 68 1.89 0.92 3.79
N ASN A 69 3.12 1.39 3.81
CA ASN A 69 3.50 2.76 3.52
C ASN A 69 3.95 2.89 2.07
N ALA A 70 3.42 3.87 1.34
CA ALA A 70 3.97 4.28 0.06
C ALA A 70 5.30 5.01 0.30
N ALA A 71 6.40 4.42 -0.14
CA ALA A 71 7.75 4.90 0.11
C ALA A 71 8.46 5.30 -1.18
N ASN A 72 9.50 6.10 -1.05
CA ASN A 72 10.48 6.34 -2.11
C ASN A 72 11.70 5.44 -1.93
N SER A 73 12.59 5.43 -2.94
CA SER A 73 13.80 4.60 -2.97
C SER A 73 14.80 4.87 -1.84
N LYS A 74 14.68 5.98 -1.13
CA LYS A 74 15.54 6.37 -0.01
C LYS A 74 14.89 6.16 1.35
N LEU A 75 13.65 5.65 1.42
CA LEU A 75 12.87 5.56 2.65
C LEU A 75 12.74 6.89 3.42
N HIS A 76 12.85 8.04 2.75
CA HIS A 76 12.69 9.34 3.39
C HIS A 76 11.20 9.69 3.51
N HIS A 77 10.74 10.02 4.71
CA HIS A 77 9.32 10.22 5.03
C HIS A 77 8.94 11.70 5.11
N GLU A 78 9.14 12.44 4.02
CA GLU A 78 9.07 13.91 4.02
C GLU A 78 7.67 14.50 3.80
N GLY A 79 6.70 13.72 3.32
CA GLY A 79 5.35 14.23 3.03
C GLY A 79 4.22 13.20 3.00
N GLY A 80 2.99 13.72 2.89
CA GLY A 80 1.76 12.93 2.76
C GLY A 80 1.52 11.93 3.90
N VAL A 81 0.91 10.80 3.56
CA VAL A 81 0.64 9.70 4.51
C VAL A 81 1.95 9.12 5.07
N SER A 82 3.02 9.11 4.27
CA SER A 82 4.34 8.61 4.70
C SER A 82 4.90 9.39 5.89
N LYS A 83 4.78 10.73 5.84
CA LYS A 83 5.17 11.61 6.96
C LYS A 83 4.31 11.37 8.20
N ALA A 84 2.99 11.27 8.04
CA ALA A 84 2.09 11.00 9.17
C ALA A 84 2.41 9.67 9.87
N ILE A 85 2.73 8.62 9.10
CA ILE A 85 3.20 7.34 9.64
C ILE A 85 4.51 7.53 10.40
N ALA A 86 5.49 8.23 9.84
CA ALA A 86 6.79 8.41 10.47
C ALA A 86 6.75 9.29 11.73
N GLU A 87 5.88 10.28 11.78
CA GLU A 87 5.63 11.09 12.97
C GLU A 87 4.97 10.26 14.08
N ALA A 88 3.97 9.43 13.73
CA ALA A 88 3.28 8.57 14.69
C ALA A 88 4.16 7.39 15.19
N ALA A 89 4.99 6.80 14.32
CA ALA A 89 5.91 5.73 14.67
C ALA A 89 7.06 6.21 15.57
N GLY A 90 7.46 7.49 15.46
CA GLY A 90 8.63 8.03 16.13
C GLY A 90 9.95 7.57 15.49
N ASP A 91 11.07 7.84 16.18
CA ASP A 91 12.41 7.77 15.58
C ASP A 91 12.89 6.34 15.31
N VAL A 92 12.43 5.35 16.08
CA VAL A 92 12.85 3.94 15.93
C VAL A 92 12.65 3.42 14.50
N MET A 93 11.49 3.70 13.88
CA MET A 93 11.21 3.27 12.51
C MET A 93 12.10 4.02 11.50
N LYS A 94 12.35 5.32 11.71
CA LYS A 94 13.22 6.13 10.85
C LYS A 94 14.67 5.63 10.92
N ASP A 95 15.17 5.34 12.11
CA ASP A 95 16.52 4.82 12.32
C ASP A 95 16.71 3.43 11.67
N GLU A 96 15.66 2.60 11.62
CA GLU A 96 15.67 1.35 10.87
C GLU A 96 15.74 1.58 9.36
N CYS A 97 14.95 2.54 8.84
CA CYS A 97 15.00 2.94 7.43
C CYS A 97 16.38 3.47 7.05
N ASP A 98 16.95 4.37 7.85
CA ASP A 98 18.25 5.00 7.58
C ASP A 98 19.37 3.98 7.61
N ARG A 99 19.40 3.08 8.60
CA ARG A 99 20.35 1.97 8.65
C ARG A 99 20.23 1.06 7.43
N TYR A 100 19.01 0.73 7.01
CA TYR A 100 18.81 -0.07 5.80
C TYR A 100 19.46 0.59 4.57
N ILE A 101 19.27 1.90 4.38
CA ILE A 101 19.81 2.64 3.24
C ILE A 101 21.33 2.78 3.33
N ILE A 102 21.88 3.00 4.52
CA ILE A 102 23.34 3.04 4.72
C ILE A 102 23.97 1.70 4.36
N ASP A 103 23.38 0.59 4.81
CA ASP A 103 23.95 -0.75 4.64
C ASP A 103 23.76 -1.31 3.22
N ARG A 104 22.63 -1.01 2.57
CA ARG A 104 22.20 -1.68 1.32
C ARG A 104 22.03 -0.74 0.14
N GLY A 105 22.04 0.56 0.37
CA GLY A 105 21.78 1.56 -0.65
C GLY A 105 20.29 1.71 -1.01
N PRO A 106 19.99 2.47 -2.08
CA PRO A 106 18.62 2.75 -2.50
C PRO A 106 17.83 1.52 -2.93
N ILE A 107 16.52 1.56 -2.70
CA ILE A 107 15.56 0.49 -3.04
C ILE A 107 15.04 0.68 -4.46
N LEU A 108 14.94 -0.42 -5.21
CA LEU A 108 14.40 -0.40 -6.57
C LEU A 108 12.87 -0.38 -6.56
N GLU A 109 12.29 0.17 -7.63
CA GLU A 109 10.83 0.11 -7.84
C GLU A 109 10.33 -1.34 -7.84
N GLY A 110 9.15 -1.57 -7.25
CA GLY A 110 8.55 -2.89 -7.09
C GLY A 110 9.10 -3.69 -5.91
N GLN A 111 10.06 -3.16 -5.15
CA GLN A 111 10.57 -3.79 -3.94
C GLN A 111 9.91 -3.24 -2.66
N VAL A 112 10.08 -3.99 -1.58
CA VAL A 112 9.55 -3.66 -0.25
C VAL A 112 10.63 -3.80 0.82
N VAL A 113 10.54 -2.98 1.87
CA VAL A 113 11.35 -3.10 3.09
C VAL A 113 10.42 -3.17 4.30
N VAL A 114 10.76 -3.99 5.28
CA VAL A 114 9.94 -4.18 6.49
C VAL A 114 10.70 -3.65 7.70
N THR A 115 10.04 -2.81 8.49
CA THR A 115 10.54 -2.22 9.74
C THR A 115 9.60 -2.56 10.90
N SER A 116 10.06 -2.35 12.14
CA SER A 116 9.18 -2.21 13.30
C SER A 116 8.26 -1.01 13.14
N ALA A 117 7.11 -1.02 13.83
CA ALA A 117 6.16 0.08 13.75
C ALA A 117 6.47 1.22 14.75
N GLY A 118 7.59 1.13 15.48
CA GLY A 118 7.92 2.08 16.54
C GLY A 118 6.81 2.16 17.60
N LYS A 119 6.23 3.35 17.77
CA LYS A 119 5.15 3.65 18.73
C LYS A 119 3.74 3.32 18.24
N LEU A 120 3.57 2.94 16.97
CA LEU A 120 2.26 2.61 16.40
C LEU A 120 1.67 1.35 17.04
N PRO A 121 0.34 1.18 17.07
CA PRO A 121 -0.33 0.01 17.65
C PRO A 121 -0.22 -1.26 16.79
N PHE A 122 0.75 -1.31 15.87
CA PHE A 122 0.94 -2.39 14.89
C PHE A 122 2.25 -3.15 15.15
N LYS A 123 2.38 -4.32 14.55
CA LYS A 123 3.62 -5.12 14.67
C LYS A 123 4.73 -4.59 13.75
N LYS A 124 4.38 -4.21 12.52
CA LYS A 124 5.33 -3.85 11.45
C LYS A 124 4.77 -2.79 10.50
N VAL A 125 5.68 -2.13 9.79
CA VAL A 125 5.36 -1.29 8.62
C VAL A 125 6.08 -1.89 7.39
N ILE A 126 5.33 -2.11 6.31
CA ILE A 126 5.88 -2.52 5.02
C ILE A 126 6.01 -1.26 4.15
N HIS A 127 7.23 -0.87 3.82
CA HIS A 127 7.54 0.25 2.95
C HIS A 127 7.61 -0.24 1.51
N ALA A 128 6.62 0.08 0.68
CA ALA A 128 6.57 -0.33 -0.72
C ALA A 128 7.01 0.82 -1.63
N VAL A 129 8.02 0.57 -2.48
CA VAL A 129 8.49 1.54 -3.48
C VAL A 129 7.73 1.31 -4.77
N GLY A 130 6.69 2.12 -4.98
CA GLY A 130 5.90 2.11 -6.21
C GLY A 130 6.67 2.69 -7.40
N PRO A 131 6.26 2.38 -8.64
CA PRO A 131 6.87 2.96 -9.83
C PRO A 131 6.53 4.45 -9.98
N TYR A 132 7.43 5.23 -10.58
CA TYR A 132 7.11 6.60 -10.99
C TYR A 132 6.10 6.63 -12.15
N TRP A 133 5.02 7.38 -11.99
CA TRP A 133 4.07 7.63 -13.08
C TRP A 133 4.60 8.75 -14.01
N GLY A 134 4.92 8.41 -15.27
CA GLY A 134 5.36 9.38 -16.28
C GLY A 134 5.99 8.77 -17.54
N LYS A 135 6.28 9.59 -18.57
CA LYS A 135 6.77 9.17 -19.92
C LYS A 135 8.02 8.27 -19.89
N LYS A 136 8.80 8.28 -18.81
CA LYS A 136 10.02 7.48 -18.66
C LYS A 136 9.75 6.00 -18.37
N ALA A 137 8.68 5.68 -17.63
CA ALA A 137 8.27 4.29 -17.35
C ALA A 137 7.88 3.53 -18.63
N ALA A 138 7.37 4.24 -19.65
CA ALA A 138 7.12 3.68 -20.98
C ALA A 138 8.43 3.44 -21.77
N GLN A 139 9.42 4.34 -21.65
CA GLN A 139 10.66 4.25 -22.42
C GLN A 139 11.57 3.10 -22.00
N GLU A 140 11.68 2.78 -20.70
CA GLU A 140 12.49 1.64 -20.25
C GLU A 140 11.91 0.28 -20.67
N LYS A 141 10.57 0.19 -20.82
CA LYS A 141 9.91 -1.01 -21.34
C LYS A 141 10.12 -1.18 -22.86
N LEU A 142 10.32 -0.08 -23.59
CA LEU A 142 10.61 -0.04 -25.02
C LEU A 142 12.08 -0.30 -25.34
N MET A 143 13.01 0.07 -24.46
CA MET A 143 14.47 -0.08 -24.63
C MET A 143 14.98 -1.47 -24.23
N GLY A 144 14.23 -2.52 -24.58
CA GLY A 144 14.51 -3.91 -24.26
C GLY A 144 16.00 -4.27 -24.34
N LYS A 145 16.50 -4.91 -23.28
CA LYS A 145 17.77 -5.64 -23.17
C LYS A 145 18.34 -6.06 -24.54
N ASN A 146 19.25 -5.26 -25.11
CA ASN A 146 20.27 -5.68 -26.10
C ASN A 146 21.21 -4.51 -26.42
N SER A 147 22.12 -4.18 -25.50
CA SER A 147 23.40 -3.58 -25.88
C SER A 147 24.51 -4.46 -25.34
N LYS A 148 24.74 -5.60 -26.00
CA LYS A 148 26.06 -6.21 -25.97
C LYS A 148 26.97 -5.30 -26.80
N ARG A 149 27.69 -4.39 -26.12
CA ARG A 149 28.85 -3.72 -26.69
C ARG A 149 29.96 -4.76 -26.87
N GLY A 150 30.05 -5.35 -28.06
CA GLY A 150 31.28 -5.96 -28.53
C GLY A 150 32.29 -4.84 -28.80
N LYS A 151 33.35 -4.78 -28.02
CA LYS A 151 34.53 -3.96 -28.29
C LYS A 151 35.19 -4.48 -29.58
N ALA A 152 35.42 -3.59 -30.54
CA ALA A 152 36.40 -3.81 -31.58
C ALA A 152 37.80 -3.65 -30.96
N SER A 153 38.65 -4.62 -31.22
CA SER A 153 40.11 -4.58 -31.07
C SER A 153 40.70 -5.21 -32.32
#